data_AF-A0A815FK30-F1
#
_entry.id   AF-A0A815FK30-F1
#
_cell.length_a   1.000
_cell.length_b   1.000
_cell.length_c   1.000
_cell.angle_alpha   90.00
_cell.angle_beta   90.00
_cell.angle_gamma   90.00
#
_symmetry.space_group_name_H-M   'P 1'
#
loop_
_entity.id
_entity.type
_entity.pdbx_description
1 polymer ?
#
loop_
_entity_poly.entity_id
_entity_poly.type
_entity_poly.pdbx_seq_one_letter_code
_entity_poly.pdbx_strand_id
1 'polypeptide(L)'
;MTFLISLKSVAKHGYAHLLTWNAFDSRSSDPAITRCKLLTTCLYLILLLICVGVLTAYTSFSVRFKSEFVLTPTYSQYQKLQRQYSDSLQCPCTKISISYGQFVRTSPRFHQVCSSDFVTQEWINSLFLENLVSL
;
A
#
# COMPACT_ATOMS: atom_id res chain seq x y z
N MET A 1 4.67 10.51 -35.39
CA MET A 1 4.30 9.80 -36.64
C MET A 1 5.29 8.68 -37.02
N THR A 2 6.57 8.77 -36.65
CA THR A 2 7.63 7.76 -36.91
C THR A 2 7.46 6.45 -36.14
N PHE A 3 6.95 6.50 -34.90
CA PHE A 3 6.73 5.30 -34.07
C PHE A 3 5.71 4.32 -34.65
N LEU A 4 4.61 4.83 -35.22
CA LEU A 4 3.55 4.00 -35.84
C LEU A 4 4.04 3.31 -37.12
N ILE A 5 4.97 3.95 -37.85
CA ILE A 5 5.56 3.39 -39.08
C ILE A 5 6.52 2.25 -38.73
N SER A 6 7.33 2.43 -37.69
CA SER A 6 8.23 1.38 -37.19
C SER A 6 7.43 0.16 -36.67
N LEU A 7 6.34 0.41 -35.94
CA LEU A 7 5.46 -0.66 -35.45
C LEU A 7 4.80 -1.47 -36.59
N LYS A 8 4.34 -0.79 -37.66
CA LYS A 8 3.78 -1.47 -38.84
C LYS A 8 4.83 -2.28 -39.61
N SER A 9 6.06 -1.78 -39.71
CA SER A 9 7.17 -2.48 -40.36
C SER A 9 7.60 -3.74 -39.59
N VAL A 10 7.72 -3.61 -38.27
CA VAL A 10 8.03 -4.72 -37.36
C VAL A 10 6.89 -5.73 -37.33
N ALA A 11 5.64 -5.29 -37.32
CA ALA A 11 4.48 -6.19 -37.40
C ALA A 11 4.42 -6.95 -38.75
N LYS A 12 4.80 -6.30 -39.87
CA LYS A 12 4.84 -6.92 -41.19
C LYS A 12 5.94 -7.99 -41.30
N HIS A 13 7.14 -7.70 -40.79
CA HIS A 13 8.24 -8.67 -40.77
C HIS A 13 7.97 -9.80 -39.77
N GLY A 14 7.45 -9.47 -38.58
CA GLY A 14 7.02 -10.45 -37.59
C GLY A 14 5.95 -11.37 -38.14
N TYR A 15 4.92 -10.85 -38.81
CA TYR A 15 3.87 -11.64 -39.43
C TYR A 15 4.41 -12.60 -40.50
N ALA A 16 5.29 -12.14 -41.39
CA ALA A 16 5.88 -12.99 -42.43
C ALA A 16 6.74 -14.12 -41.83
N HIS A 17 7.50 -13.83 -40.77
CA HIS A 17 8.36 -14.80 -40.10
C HIS A 17 7.59 -15.75 -39.16
N LEU A 18 6.43 -15.31 -38.65
CA LEU A 18 5.49 -16.16 -37.91
C LEU A 18 4.73 -17.10 -38.84
N LEU A 19 4.43 -16.66 -40.08
CA LEU A 19 3.75 -17.49 -41.08
C LEU A 19 4.59 -18.70 -41.53
N THR A 20 5.93 -18.63 -41.41
CA THR A 20 6.84 -19.74 -41.71
C THR A 20 7.04 -20.66 -40.52
N TRP A 21 6.78 -20.19 -39.30
CA TRP A 21 6.84 -20.97 -38.06
C TRP A 21 5.54 -21.76 -37.85
N ASN A 22 5.29 -22.76 -38.70
CA ASN A 22 4.31 -23.79 -38.39
C ASN A 22 4.88 -24.69 -37.28
N ALA A 23 4.46 -24.45 -36.03
CA ALA A 23 4.93 -25.21 -34.86
C ALA A 23 4.51 -26.70 -34.90
N PHE A 24 3.53 -27.05 -35.75
CA PHE A 24 3.03 -28.41 -35.92
C PHE A 24 3.40 -28.94 -37.31
N ASP A 25 4.62 -29.47 -37.45
CA ASP A 25 5.01 -30.20 -38.66
C ASP A 25 4.25 -31.53 -38.73
N SER A 26 3.52 -31.73 -39.83
CA SER A 26 2.89 -33.01 -40.15
C SER A 26 2.89 -33.16 -41.67
N ARG A 27 3.35 -34.32 -42.11
CA ARG A 27 3.68 -34.69 -43.50
C ARG A 27 2.45 -34.89 -44.41
N SER A 28 1.41 -34.08 -44.23
CA SER A 28 0.16 -34.15 -44.99
C SER A 28 0.07 -33.06 -46.06
N SER A 29 -0.18 -33.46 -47.31
CA SER A 29 -0.30 -32.59 -48.48
C SER A 29 -1.72 -32.03 -48.68
N ASP A 30 -2.61 -32.22 -47.71
CA ASP A 30 -4.00 -31.79 -47.78
C ASP A 30 -4.14 -30.28 -47.47
N PRO A 31 -4.75 -29.49 -48.38
CA PRO A 31 -4.93 -28.06 -48.19
C PRO A 31 -5.83 -27.70 -46.99
N ALA A 32 -6.83 -28.52 -46.64
CA ALA A 32 -7.72 -28.27 -45.51
C ALA A 32 -6.98 -28.42 -44.16
N ILE A 33 -6.16 -29.47 -44.04
CA ILE A 33 -5.33 -29.71 -42.86
C ILE A 33 -4.31 -28.57 -42.70
N THR A 34 -3.73 -28.09 -43.80
CA THR A 34 -2.76 -26.98 -43.78
C THR A 34 -3.35 -25.67 -43.25
N ARG A 35 -4.59 -25.34 -43.61
CA ARG A 35 -5.29 -24.14 -43.09
C ARG A 35 -5.60 -24.25 -41.60
N CYS A 36 -6.02 -25.44 -41.15
CA CYS A 36 -6.27 -25.69 -39.72
C CYS A 36 -4.99 -25.52 -38.89
N LYS A 37 -3.83 -26.03 -39.36
CA LYS A 37 -2.51 -25.87 -38.70
C LYS A 37 -2.13 -24.41 -38.47
N LEU A 38 -2.27 -23.58 -39.50
CA LEU A 38 -1.98 -22.14 -39.42
C LEU A 38 -2.88 -21.45 -38.38
N LEU A 39 -4.18 -21.76 -38.39
CA LEU A 39 -5.14 -21.19 -37.43
C LEU A 39 -4.83 -21.60 -35.99
N THR A 40 -4.54 -22.88 -35.75
CA THR A 40 -4.19 -23.39 -34.41
C THR A 40 -2.89 -22.78 -33.91
N THR A 41 -1.88 -22.63 -34.76
CA THR A 41 -0.59 -22.03 -34.37
C THR A 41 -0.75 -20.55 -34.03
N CYS A 42 -1.52 -19.79 -34.82
CA CYS A 42 -1.85 -18.40 -34.51
C CYS A 42 -2.59 -18.28 -33.17
N LEU A 43 -3.58 -19.14 -32.92
CA LEU A 43 -4.32 -19.15 -31.66
C LEU A 43 -3.41 -19.45 -30.47
N TYR A 44 -2.54 -20.47 -30.60
CA TYR A 44 -1.58 -20.84 -29.56
C TYR A 44 -0.62 -19.68 -29.24
N LEU A 45 -0.05 -19.04 -30.25
CA LEU A 45 0.88 -17.91 -30.06
C LEU A 45 0.19 -16.70 -29.43
N ILE A 46 -1.04 -16.38 -29.84
CA ILE A 46 -1.83 -15.30 -29.22
C ILE A 46 -2.07 -15.62 -27.75
N LEU A 47 -2.50 -16.85 -27.44
CA LEU A 47 -2.73 -17.28 -26.06
C LEU A 47 -1.45 -17.24 -25.23
N LEU A 48 -0.32 -17.69 -25.78
CA LEU A 48 0.99 -17.65 -25.13
C LEU A 48 1.41 -16.22 -24.79
N LEU A 49 1.26 -15.28 -25.74
CA LEU A 49 1.54 -13.86 -25.52
C LEU A 49 0.65 -13.27 -24.43
N ILE A 50 -0.63 -13.64 -24.40
CA ILE A 50 -1.56 -13.23 -23.33
C ILE A 50 -1.08 -13.77 -21.98
N CYS A 51 -0.74 -15.06 -21.88
CA CYS A 51 -0.26 -15.66 -20.63
C CYS A 51 1.01 -14.98 -20.11
N VAL A 52 2.00 -14.76 -20.99
CA VAL A 52 3.24 -14.06 -20.63
C VAL A 52 2.96 -12.62 -20.23
N GLY A 53 2.06 -11.93 -20.94
CA GLY A 53 1.60 -10.58 -20.61
C GLY A 53 0.96 -10.49 -19.22
N VAL A 54 0.07 -11.42 -18.88
CA VAL A 54 -0.56 -11.48 -17.56
C VAL A 54 0.47 -11.76 -16.46
N LEU A 55 1.38 -12.72 -16.67
CA LEU A 55 2.44 -13.03 -15.71
C LEU A 55 3.36 -11.84 -15.47
N THR A 56 3.83 -11.19 -16.53
CA THR A 56 4.71 -10.01 -16.42
C THR A 56 3.99 -8.85 -15.73
N ALA A 57 2.74 -8.56 -16.10
CA ALA A 57 1.93 -7.55 -15.43
C ALA A 57 1.76 -7.85 -13.93
N TYR A 58 1.42 -9.10 -13.58
CA TYR A 58 1.29 -9.52 -12.18
C TYR A 58 2.60 -9.35 -11.40
N THR A 59 3.73 -9.80 -11.95
CA THR A 59 5.04 -9.65 -11.29
C THR A 59 5.48 -8.20 -11.14
N SER A 60 5.10 -7.33 -12.08
CA SER A 60 5.41 -5.90 -12.03
C SER A 60 4.52 -5.16 -11.03
N PHE A 61 3.24 -5.51 -10.98
CA PHE A 61 2.24 -4.91 -10.09
C PHE A 61 2.27 -5.48 -8.67
N SER A 62 3.06 -6.54 -8.43
CA SER A 62 3.32 -7.07 -7.10
C SER A 62 4.03 -6.01 -6.26
N VAL A 63 3.23 -5.18 -5.57
CA VAL A 63 3.67 -4.11 -4.69
C VAL A 63 4.67 -4.70 -3.69
N ARG A 64 5.91 -4.25 -3.76
CA ARG A 64 6.94 -4.63 -2.79
C ARG A 64 6.63 -3.89 -1.49
N PHE A 65 5.96 -4.56 -0.56
CA PHE A 65 5.80 -4.05 0.80
C PHE A 65 7.19 -3.90 1.43
N LYS A 66 7.62 -2.66 1.64
CA LYS A 66 8.85 -2.35 2.35
C LYS A 66 8.49 -1.91 3.77
N SER A 67 8.87 -2.71 4.75
CA SER A 67 8.71 -2.36 6.16
C SER A 67 9.83 -1.41 6.57
N GLU A 68 9.46 -0.21 7.03
CA GLU A 68 10.39 0.78 7.56
C GLU A 68 10.31 0.78 9.09
N PHE A 69 11.47 0.75 9.76
CA PHE A 69 11.55 0.74 11.22
C PHE A 69 11.98 2.12 11.73
N VAL A 70 11.16 2.71 12.61
CA VAL A 70 11.47 3.98 13.27
C VAL A 70 11.68 3.72 14.77
N LEU A 71 12.93 3.86 15.21
CA LEU A 71 13.29 3.74 16.63
C LEU A 71 12.94 5.04 17.36
N THR A 72 12.20 4.93 18.46
CA THR A 72 11.85 6.05 19.36
C THR A 72 11.24 7.28 18.65
N PRO A 73 10.08 7.14 17.98
CA PRO A 73 9.42 8.27 17.34
C PRO A 73 8.98 9.33 18.37
N THR A 74 9.04 10.61 18.00
CA THR A 74 8.39 11.65 18.79
C THR A 74 6.87 11.51 18.69
N TYR A 75 6.14 12.06 19.66
CA TYR A 75 4.67 11.99 19.68
C TYR A 75 4.02 12.53 18.39
N SER A 76 4.56 13.64 17.85
CA SER A 76 4.05 14.23 16.61
C SER A 76 4.35 13.37 15.37
N GLN A 77 5.50 12.68 15.35
CA GLN A 77 5.83 11.71 14.29
C GLN A 77 4.88 10.51 14.34
N TYR A 78 4.64 9.97 15.53
CA TYR A 78 3.66 8.90 15.71
C TYR A 78 2.27 9.30 15.22
N GLN A 79 1.77 10.48 15.60
CA GLN A 79 0.47 10.95 15.13
C GLN A 79 0.39 11.06 13.60
N LYS A 80 1.47 11.49 12.93
CA LYS A 80 1.51 11.54 11.46
C LYS A 80 1.45 10.13 10.86
N LEU A 81 2.27 9.21 11.37
CA LEU A 81 2.30 7.82 10.91
C LEU A 81 0.96 7.11 11.15
N GLN A 82 0.35 7.32 12.31
CA GLN A 82 -0.96 6.75 12.65
C GLN A 82 -2.07 7.23 11.71
N ARG A 83 -2.04 8.49 11.27
CA ARG A 83 -3.02 9.02 10.31
C ARG A 83 -2.83 8.45 8.90
N GLN A 84 -1.59 8.17 8.52
CA GLN A 84 -1.25 7.75 7.15
C GLN A 84 -1.27 6.23 6.96
N TYR A 85 -0.96 5.47 8.01
CA TYR A 85 -0.74 4.02 7.96
C TYR A 85 -1.52 3.29 9.06
N SER A 86 -2.71 3.76 9.43
CA SER A 86 -3.50 3.22 10.54
C SER A 86 -3.64 1.70 10.53
N ASP A 87 -3.80 1.12 9.33
CA ASP A 87 -4.15 -0.29 9.15
C ASP A 87 -2.91 -1.21 9.17
N SER A 88 -1.71 -0.64 8.99
CA SER A 88 -0.45 -1.38 8.88
C SER A 88 0.61 -0.96 9.90
N LEU A 89 0.37 0.10 10.67
CA LEU A 89 1.30 0.58 11.69
C LEU A 89 1.31 -0.39 12.89
N GLN A 90 2.49 -0.92 13.21
CA GLN A 90 2.71 -1.76 14.37
C GLN A 90 3.59 -1.02 15.39
N CYS A 91 3.12 -0.94 16.64
CA CYS A 91 3.86 -0.34 17.74
C CYS A 91 4.07 -1.37 18.86
N PRO A 92 5.11 -2.21 18.75
CA PRO A 92 5.43 -3.15 19.82
C PRO A 92 5.87 -2.40 21.09
N CYS A 93 5.34 -2.81 22.23
CA CYS A 93 5.78 -2.27 23.52
C CYS A 93 7.20 -2.75 23.83
N THR A 94 8.10 -1.82 24.17
CA THR A 94 9.47 -2.16 24.60
C THR A 94 9.52 -2.83 25.97
N LYS A 95 8.51 -2.55 26.82
CA LYS A 95 8.33 -3.16 28.13
C LYS A 95 6.86 -3.52 28.32
N ILE A 96 6.59 -4.77 28.68
CA ILE A 96 5.23 -5.27 28.95
C ILE A 96 4.77 -4.90 30.36
N SER A 97 5.73 -4.75 31.28
CA SER A 97 5.48 -4.31 32.65
C SER A 97 6.51 -3.26 33.06
N ILE A 98 6.05 -2.34 33.89
CA ILE A 98 6.87 -1.29 34.49
C ILE A 98 6.79 -1.52 36.00
N SER A 99 7.93 -1.54 36.68
CA SER A 99 7.93 -1.71 38.13
C SER A 99 7.22 -0.53 38.79
N TYR A 100 6.43 -0.80 39.83
CA TYR A 100 5.69 0.25 40.55
C TYR A 100 6.62 1.38 40.99
N GLY A 101 7.80 1.06 41.54
CA GLY A 101 8.80 2.06 41.94
C GLY A 101 9.29 2.99 40.83
N GLN A 102 9.29 2.55 39.56
CA GLN A 102 9.58 3.42 38.41
C GLN A 102 8.38 4.31 38.06
N PHE A 103 7.17 3.77 38.16
CA PHE A 103 5.94 4.52 37.89
C PHE A 103 5.69 5.64 38.90
N VAL A 104 5.87 5.39 40.20
CA VAL A 104 5.73 6.42 41.25
C VAL A 104 6.93 7.37 41.36
N ARG A 105 8.05 7.10 40.67
CA ARG A 105 9.17 8.03 40.53
C ARG A 105 8.84 9.11 39.48
N THR A 106 7.83 9.91 39.77
CA THR A 106 7.60 11.17 39.05
C THR A 106 8.21 12.30 39.87
N SER A 107 8.79 13.29 39.19
CA SER A 107 9.21 14.55 39.81
C SER A 107 8.11 15.58 39.55
N PRO A 108 7.05 15.64 40.37
CA PRO A 108 5.96 16.58 40.13
C PRO A 108 6.52 18.00 40.19
N ARG A 109 6.34 18.75 39.10
CA ARG A 109 6.49 20.20 39.14
C ARG A 109 5.15 20.76 39.53
N PHE A 110 5.02 21.15 40.79
CA PHE A 110 3.85 21.90 41.25
C PHE A 110 3.84 23.24 40.55
N HIS A 111 2.84 23.49 39.70
CA HIS A 111 2.52 24.85 39.31
C HIS A 111 1.88 25.57 40.49
N GLN A 112 2.16 26.87 40.61
CA GLN A 112 1.57 27.67 41.66
C GLN A 112 0.05 27.64 41.50
N VAL A 113 -0.65 27.36 42.60
CA VAL A 113 -2.12 27.33 42.64
C VAL A 113 -2.70 28.65 42.12
N CYS A 114 -1.94 29.74 42.27
CA CYS A 114 -2.30 31.10 41.84
C CYS A 114 -2.44 31.31 40.32
N SER A 115 -2.01 30.37 39.47
CA SER A 115 -2.26 30.41 38.02
C SER A 115 -3.33 29.42 37.56
N SER A 116 -4.03 28.78 38.51
CA SER A 116 -5.11 27.86 38.22
C SER A 116 -6.44 28.60 38.06
N ASP A 117 -7.30 28.14 37.16
CA ASP A 117 -8.67 28.66 37.08
C ASP A 117 -9.45 28.46 38.39
N PHE A 118 -9.01 27.52 39.24
CA PHE A 118 -9.57 27.26 40.57
C PHE A 118 -9.28 28.34 41.62
N VAL A 119 -8.41 29.32 41.33
CA VAL A 119 -8.27 30.50 42.19
C VAL A 119 -8.99 31.73 41.64
N THR A 120 -9.63 31.62 40.47
CA THR A 120 -10.38 32.73 39.91
C THR A 120 -11.60 33.03 40.77
N GLN A 121 -11.95 34.32 40.88
CA GLN A 121 -13.13 34.72 41.63
C GLN A 121 -14.41 34.14 41.01
N GLU A 122 -14.44 33.92 39.70
CA GLU A 122 -15.55 33.28 39.01
C GLU A 122 -15.78 31.84 39.49
N TRP A 123 -14.72 31.03 39.58
CA TRP A 123 -14.80 29.68 40.09
C TRP A 123 -15.12 29.64 41.59
N ILE A 124 -14.56 30.56 42.38
CA ILE A 124 -14.89 30.69 43.80
C ILE A 124 -16.37 31.02 43.97
N ASN A 125 -16.90 31.98 43.19
CA ASN A 125 -18.29 32.39 43.28
C ASN A 125 -19.24 31.25 42.87
N SER A 126 -18.90 30.40 41.90
CA SER A 126 -19.77 29.28 41.53
C SER A 126 -19.93 28.25 42.66
N LEU A 127 -18.91 28.05 43.49
CA LEU A 127 -19.00 27.19 44.68
C LEU A 127 -19.92 27.75 45.76
N PHE A 128 -20.00 29.08 45.89
CA PHE A 128 -20.82 29.72 46.92
C PHE A 128 -22.20 30.15 46.42
N LEU A 129 -22.43 30.19 45.11
CA LEU A 129 -23.75 30.47 44.51
C LEU A 129 -24.76 29.35 44.74
N GLU A 130 -24.34 28.08 44.85
CA GLU A 130 -25.26 26.99 45.21
C GLU A 130 -25.89 27.18 46.61
N ASN A 131 -25.22 27.90 47.52
CA ASN A 131 -25.71 28.16 48.88
C ASN A 131 -26.63 29.39 48.99
N LEU A 132 -26.75 30.20 47.93
CA LEU A 132 -27.58 31.42 47.91
C LEU A 132 -28.92 31.22 47.19
N VAL A 133 -29.10 30.11 46.45
CA VAL A 133 -30.33 29.80 45.70
C VAL A 133 -31.27 28.88 46.50
N SER A 134 -30.84 28.36 47.65
CA SER A 134 -31.61 27.47 48.53
C SER A 134 -32.24 28.16 49.76
N LEU A 135 -32.40 29.49 49.74
CA LEU A 135 -33.07 30.29 50.78
C LEU A 135 -34.23 31.10 50.22
#